data_AF-A0A6C2CKS9-F1
#
_entry.id   AF-A0A6C2CKS9-F1
#
_cell.length_a   1.000
_cell.length_b   1.000
_cell.length_c   1.000
_cell.angle_alpha   90.00
_cell.angle_beta   90.00
_cell.angle_gamma   90.00
#
_symmetry.space_group_name_H-M   'P 1'
#
loop_
_entity.id
_entity.type
_entity.pdbx_description
1 polymer ?
#
loop_
_entity_poly.entity_id
_entity_poly.type
_entity_poly.pdbx_seq_one_letter_code
_entity_poly.pdbx_strand_id
1 'polypeptide(L)'
;MTPRQTPQTALETLLKLVVQHPVWAARLPIDLLSDHSPEGRALIAITDAMSVGDLPTQGVGALLEHYRDTPHADLLARMAGQLADSAFDDAQIEHLFNDTLNKLEADAISRQIDVLTARERESGLNPAERRQLAELLLHKQKLRVRAKVSDS
;
A
#
# COMPACT_ATOMS: atom_id res chain seq x y z
N MET A 1 5.88 -6.61 -30.19
CA MET A 1 4.78 -5.83 -29.58
C MET A 1 5.07 -5.74 -28.09
N THR A 2 5.52 -4.59 -27.61
CA THR A 2 5.80 -4.39 -26.18
C THR A 2 4.46 -4.38 -25.43
N PRO A 3 4.23 -5.27 -24.44
CA PRO A 3 2.99 -5.25 -23.68
C PRO A 3 2.89 -3.89 -22.99
N ARG A 4 1.71 -3.29 -23.08
CA ARG A 4 1.36 -2.02 -22.45
C ARG A 4 1.45 -2.22 -20.94
N GLN A 5 2.55 -1.81 -20.32
CA GLN A 5 2.71 -1.84 -18.87
C GLN A 5 1.55 -1.02 -18.28
N THR A 6 0.64 -1.70 -17.59
CA THR A 6 -0.44 -1.04 -16.85
C THR A 6 0.23 -0.13 -15.80
N PRO A 7 -0.26 1.09 -15.55
CA PRO A 7 0.31 1.94 -14.51
C PRO A 7 0.33 1.18 -13.18
N GLN A 8 1.53 1.07 -12.58
CA GLN A 8 1.74 0.36 -11.34
C GLN A 8 0.92 1.00 -10.22
N THR A 9 0.13 0.20 -9.53
CA THR A 9 -0.68 0.68 -8.40
C THR A 9 0.19 0.88 -7.15
N ALA A 10 -0.23 1.73 -6.21
CA ALA A 10 0.52 1.95 -4.97
C ALA A 10 0.68 0.64 -4.16
N LEU A 11 -0.34 -0.22 -4.14
CA LEU A 11 -0.28 -1.54 -3.48
C LEU A 11 0.71 -2.47 -4.18
N GLU A 12 0.76 -2.47 -5.52
CA GLU A 12 1.75 -3.26 -6.25
C GLU A 12 3.19 -2.80 -5.95
N THR A 13 3.43 -1.48 -5.88
CA THR A 13 4.73 -0.93 -5.46
C THR A 13 5.11 -1.38 -4.05
N LEU A 14 4.19 -1.26 -3.08
CA LEU A 14 4.44 -1.72 -1.70
C LEU A 14 4.73 -3.22 -1.66
N LEU A 15 3.96 -4.02 -2.41
CA LEU A 15 4.16 -5.46 -2.45
C LEU A 15 5.54 -5.82 -3.01
N LYS A 16 5.97 -5.20 -4.11
CA LYS A 16 7.33 -5.41 -4.64
C LYS A 16 8.40 -5.03 -3.61
N LEU A 17 8.22 -3.90 -2.92
CA LEU A 17 9.15 -3.44 -1.91
C LEU A 17 9.29 -4.44 -0.76
N VAL A 18 8.16 -4.96 -0.27
CA VAL A 18 8.10 -5.96 0.79
C VAL A 18 8.62 -7.32 0.32
N VAL A 19 8.36 -7.71 -0.93
CA VAL A 19 8.93 -8.94 -1.50
C VAL A 19 10.46 -8.86 -1.51
N GLN A 20 11.01 -7.73 -1.95
CA GLN A 20 12.46 -7.51 -1.98
C GLN A 20 13.04 -7.45 -0.55
N HIS A 21 12.37 -6.75 0.37
CA HIS A 21 12.80 -6.59 1.76
C HIS A 21 11.65 -6.87 2.74
N PRO A 22 11.45 -8.15 3.13
CA PRO A 22 10.30 -8.55 3.95
C PRO A 22 10.19 -7.84 5.30
N VAL A 23 11.32 -7.36 5.85
CA VAL A 23 11.36 -6.58 7.10
C VAL A 23 10.50 -5.32 7.07
N TRP A 24 10.26 -4.73 5.88
CA TRP A 24 9.44 -3.52 5.75
C TRP A 24 7.96 -3.77 6.02
N ALA A 25 7.51 -5.02 6.01
CA ALA A 25 6.15 -5.38 6.40
C ALA A 25 5.78 -4.92 7.81
N ALA A 26 6.77 -4.84 8.72
CA ALA A 26 6.59 -4.37 10.09
C ALA A 26 6.20 -2.89 10.19
N ARG A 27 6.44 -2.11 9.12
CA ARG A 27 6.12 -0.67 9.04
C ARG A 27 4.81 -0.39 8.30
N LEU A 28 4.12 -1.43 7.80
CA LEU A 28 2.89 -1.25 7.04
C LEU A 28 1.69 -0.94 7.95
N PRO A 29 0.93 0.13 7.68
CA PRO A 29 -0.31 0.40 8.37
C PRO A 29 -1.43 -0.47 7.77
N ILE A 30 -1.88 -1.48 8.53
CA ILE A 30 -2.88 -2.46 8.05
C ILE A 30 -4.18 -1.80 7.59
N ASP A 31 -4.60 -0.71 8.22
CA ASP A 31 -5.81 0.05 7.88
C ASP A 31 -5.76 0.70 6.48
N LEU A 32 -4.58 0.89 5.91
CA LEU A 32 -4.43 1.40 4.54
C LEU A 32 -4.43 0.31 3.47
N LEU A 33 -4.23 -0.96 3.87
CA LEU A 33 -4.21 -2.09 2.96
C LEU A 33 -5.65 -2.51 2.64
N SER A 34 -6.03 -2.47 1.36
CA SER A 34 -7.37 -2.91 0.95
C SER A 34 -7.40 -4.38 0.57
N ASP A 35 -8.39 -5.13 1.04
CA ASP A 35 -8.59 -6.54 0.67
C ASP A 35 -9.22 -6.75 -0.72
N HIS A 36 -9.57 -5.64 -1.40
CA HIS A 36 -10.25 -5.65 -2.69
C HIS A 36 -9.35 -6.06 -3.87
N SER A 37 -8.03 -6.04 -3.70
CA SER A 37 -7.07 -6.50 -4.73
C SER A 37 -6.25 -7.71 -4.26
N PRO A 38 -5.74 -8.54 -5.18
CA PRO A 38 -4.79 -9.60 -4.84
C PRO A 38 -3.55 -9.08 -4.11
N GLU A 39 -3.03 -7.92 -4.52
CA GLU A 39 -1.85 -7.28 -3.93
C GLU A 39 -2.09 -6.87 -2.49
N GLY A 40 -3.25 -6.25 -2.21
CA GLY A 40 -3.59 -5.84 -0.86
C GLY A 40 -3.85 -7.02 0.07
N ARG A 41 -4.50 -8.10 -0.41
CA ARG A 41 -4.64 -9.34 0.38
C ARG A 41 -3.29 -9.99 0.69
N ALA A 42 -2.36 -10.00 -0.26
CA ALA A 42 -1.01 -10.51 -0.01
C ALA A 42 -0.25 -9.65 1.00
N LEU A 43 -0.33 -8.31 0.90
CA LEU A 43 0.26 -7.40 1.88
C LEU A 43 -0.31 -7.63 3.28
N ILE A 44 -1.63 -7.80 3.42
CA ILE A 44 -2.28 -8.11 4.70
C ILE A 44 -1.73 -9.43 5.27
N ALA A 45 -1.69 -10.50 4.48
CA ALA A 45 -1.15 -11.78 4.92
C ALA A 45 0.32 -11.68 5.38
N ILE A 46 1.13 -10.92 4.65
CA ILE A 46 2.54 -10.67 4.99
C ILE A 46 2.68 -9.85 6.27
N THR A 47 1.86 -8.81 6.46
CA THR A 47 1.82 -8.01 7.68
C THR A 47 1.36 -8.86 8.88
N ASP A 48 0.36 -9.71 8.71
CA ASP A 48 -0.12 -10.61 9.74
C ASP A 48 0.97 -11.60 10.17
N ALA A 49 1.63 -12.26 9.22
CA ALA A 49 2.75 -13.16 9.51
C ALA A 49 3.93 -12.44 10.19
N MET A 50 4.22 -11.20 9.80
CA MET A 50 5.22 -10.37 10.46
C MET A 50 4.84 -10.07 11.92
N SER A 51 3.58 -9.73 12.17
CA SER A 51 3.09 -9.35 13.50
C SER A 51 3.21 -10.47 14.54
N VAL A 52 3.13 -11.73 14.09
CA VAL A 52 3.29 -12.92 14.94
C VAL A 52 4.70 -13.51 14.93
N GLY A 53 5.64 -12.89 14.20
CA GLY A 53 7.03 -13.33 14.09
C GLY A 53 7.25 -14.56 13.21
N ASP A 54 6.29 -14.91 12.36
CA ASP A 54 6.32 -16.08 11.48
C ASP A 54 6.86 -15.75 10.07
N LEU A 55 6.96 -14.45 9.73
CA LEU A 55 7.46 -14.04 8.42
C LEU A 55 8.98 -14.25 8.28
N PRO A 56 9.46 -15.00 7.27
CA PRO A 56 10.89 -15.09 7.00
C PRO A 56 11.43 -13.79 6.40
N THR A 57 12.49 -13.25 7.01
CA THR A 57 13.12 -11.98 6.59
C THR A 57 14.47 -12.15 5.89
N GLN A 58 14.90 -13.40 5.63
CA GLN A 58 16.21 -13.73 5.07
C GLN A 58 16.36 -13.43 3.57
N GLY A 59 15.27 -13.01 2.91
CA GLY A 59 15.26 -12.58 1.52
C GLY A 59 14.09 -13.17 0.73
N VAL A 60 14.03 -12.81 -0.56
CA VAL A 60 12.93 -13.15 -1.48
C VAL A 60 12.68 -14.66 -1.52
N GLY A 61 13.73 -15.49 -1.61
CA GLY A 61 13.57 -16.95 -1.72
C GLY A 61 12.88 -17.58 -0.50
N ALA A 62 13.23 -17.14 0.71
CA ALA A 62 12.61 -17.63 1.93
C ALA A 62 11.15 -17.19 2.05
N LEU A 63 10.84 -15.97 1.61
CA LEU A 63 9.47 -15.48 1.49
C LEU A 63 8.64 -16.34 0.53
N LEU A 64 9.17 -16.62 -0.68
CA LEU A 64 8.46 -17.45 -1.66
C LEU A 64 8.23 -18.87 -1.16
N GLU A 65 9.19 -19.46 -0.46
CA GLU A 65 9.03 -20.78 0.16
C GLU A 65 7.89 -20.79 1.17
N HIS A 66 7.86 -19.81 2.07
CA HIS A 66 6.84 -19.72 3.12
C HIS A 66 5.42 -19.57 2.55
N TYR A 67 5.26 -18.88 1.41
CA TYR A 67 3.96 -18.69 0.76
C TYR A 67 3.64 -19.69 -0.35
N ARG A 68 4.49 -20.70 -0.61
CA ARG A 68 4.35 -21.62 -1.76
C ARG A 68 2.99 -22.29 -1.87
N ASP A 69 2.44 -22.75 -0.74
CA ASP A 69 1.17 -23.49 -0.70
C ASP A 69 -0.03 -22.60 -0.31
N THR A 70 0.07 -21.30 -0.58
CA THR A 70 -0.97 -20.31 -0.28
C THR A 70 -1.58 -19.73 -1.57
N PRO A 71 -2.77 -19.10 -1.50
CA PRO A 71 -3.34 -18.36 -2.63
C PRO A 71 -2.48 -17.20 -3.15
N HIS A 72 -1.42 -16.82 -2.42
CA HIS A 72 -0.54 -15.71 -2.80
C HIS A 72 0.68 -16.15 -3.62
N ALA A 73 0.95 -17.45 -3.76
CA ALA A 73 2.16 -17.99 -4.37
C ALA A 73 2.45 -17.42 -5.78
N ASP A 74 1.50 -17.52 -6.70
CA ASP A 74 1.66 -17.07 -8.09
C ASP A 74 1.91 -15.56 -8.20
N LEU A 75 1.24 -14.79 -7.34
CA LEU A 75 1.42 -13.33 -7.28
C LEU A 75 2.82 -12.99 -6.79
N LEU A 76 3.27 -13.58 -5.68
CA LEU A 76 4.59 -13.31 -5.10
C LEU A 76 5.71 -13.76 -6.04
N ALA A 77 5.57 -14.93 -6.68
CA ALA A 77 6.52 -15.40 -7.68
C ALA A 77 6.61 -14.45 -8.88
N ARG A 78 5.48 -13.91 -9.35
CA ARG A 78 5.46 -12.88 -10.40
C ARG A 78 6.17 -11.59 -9.97
N MET A 79 5.90 -11.10 -8.76
CA MET A 79 6.57 -9.89 -8.24
C MET A 79 8.08 -10.10 -8.11
N ALA A 80 8.51 -11.25 -7.58
CA ALA A 80 9.91 -11.63 -7.49
C ALA A 80 10.58 -11.70 -8.86
N GLY A 81 9.91 -12.28 -9.86
CA GLY A 81 10.40 -12.31 -11.24
C GLY A 81 10.59 -10.92 -11.85
N GLN A 82 9.68 -9.98 -11.57
CA GLN A 82 9.82 -8.59 -12.02
C GLN A 82 11.00 -7.87 -11.33
N LEU A 83 11.27 -8.19 -10.06
CA LEU A 83 12.38 -7.62 -9.31
C LEU A 83 13.76 -8.13 -9.76
N ALA A 84 13.84 -9.29 -10.42
CA ALA A 84 15.10 -9.82 -10.93
C ALA A 84 15.76 -8.88 -11.96
N ASP A 85 14.95 -8.18 -12.76
CA ASP A 85 15.42 -7.24 -13.78
C ASP A 85 15.36 -5.77 -13.33
N SER A 86 14.54 -5.46 -12.31
CA SER A 86 14.29 -4.08 -11.84
C SER A 86 14.11 -4.00 -10.33
N ALA A 87 15.13 -4.44 -9.58
CA ALA A 87 15.17 -4.27 -8.13
C ALA A 87 15.17 -2.78 -7.76
N PHE A 88 14.54 -2.46 -6.63
CA PHE A 88 14.65 -1.13 -6.04
C PHE A 88 16.06 -0.93 -5.48
N ASP A 89 16.55 0.30 -5.58
CA ASP A 89 17.79 0.71 -4.91
C ASP A 89 17.53 0.82 -3.40
N ASP A 90 18.33 0.09 -2.61
CA ASP A 90 18.31 0.13 -1.15
C ASP A 90 18.47 1.55 -0.60
N ALA A 91 19.20 2.43 -1.30
CA ALA A 91 19.35 3.83 -0.90
C ALA A 91 18.04 4.64 -1.07
N GLN A 92 17.14 4.20 -1.94
CA GLN A 92 15.88 4.88 -2.27
C GLN A 92 14.67 4.21 -1.62
N ILE A 93 14.84 3.01 -1.05
CA ILE A 93 13.73 2.21 -0.56
C ILE A 93 12.90 2.92 0.51
N GLU A 94 13.55 3.64 1.43
CA GLU A 94 12.85 4.37 2.49
C GLU A 94 12.01 5.51 1.93
N HIS A 95 12.57 6.27 0.99
CA HIS A 95 11.86 7.34 0.31
C HIS A 95 10.67 6.80 -0.46
N LEU A 96 10.90 5.78 -1.29
CA LEU A 96 9.85 5.14 -2.09
C LEU A 96 8.74 4.55 -1.21
N PHE A 97 9.09 3.91 -0.09
CA PHE A 97 8.13 3.36 0.86
C PHE A 97 7.23 4.47 1.42
N ASN A 98 7.84 5.53 1.97
CA ASN A 98 7.13 6.63 2.60
C ASN A 98 6.23 7.37 1.59
N ASP A 99 6.72 7.60 0.37
CA ASP A 99 5.93 8.21 -0.70
C ASP A 99 4.73 7.36 -1.11
N THR A 100 4.95 6.05 -1.22
CA THR A 100 3.88 5.13 -1.61
C THR A 100 2.80 5.06 -0.53
N LEU A 101 3.19 5.08 0.76
CA LEU A 101 2.25 5.20 1.87
C LEU A 101 1.51 6.55 1.87
N ASN A 102 2.23 7.66 1.65
CA ASN A 102 1.62 8.99 1.54
C ASN A 102 0.55 9.02 0.44
N LYS A 103 0.84 8.42 -0.71
CA LYS A 103 -0.09 8.31 -1.83
C LYS A 103 -1.30 7.44 -1.47
N LEU A 104 -1.08 6.27 -0.88
CA LEU A 104 -2.15 5.36 -0.48
C LEU A 104 -3.10 6.01 0.54
N GLU A 105 -2.54 6.73 1.51
CA GLU A 105 -3.29 7.49 2.50
C GLU A 105 -4.11 8.62 1.85
N ALA A 106 -3.49 9.42 0.96
CA ALA A 106 -4.17 10.49 0.24
C ALA A 106 -5.31 9.98 -0.65
N ASP A 107 -5.12 8.83 -1.30
CA ASP A 107 -6.12 8.17 -2.12
C ASP A 107 -7.29 7.65 -1.26
N ALA A 108 -6.99 7.06 -0.10
CA ALA A 108 -8.02 6.59 0.84
C ALA A 108 -8.89 7.74 1.36
N ILE A 109 -8.27 8.84 1.80
CA ILE A 109 -8.98 10.04 2.26
C ILE A 109 -9.82 10.64 1.15
N SER A 110 -9.29 10.70 -0.07
CA SER A 110 -10.02 11.24 -1.22
C SER A 110 -11.29 10.43 -1.49
N ARG A 111 -11.20 9.09 -1.49
CA ARG A 111 -12.38 8.22 -1.64
C ARG A 111 -13.40 8.44 -0.53
N GLN A 112 -12.99 8.58 0.72
CA GLN A 112 -13.92 8.82 1.83
C GLN A 112 -14.61 10.18 1.72
N ILE A 113 -13.88 11.23 1.30
CA ILE A 113 -14.47 12.54 1.01
C ILE A 113 -15.49 12.44 -0.12
N ASP A 114 -15.18 11.72 -1.19
CA ASP A 114 -16.08 11.55 -2.34
C ASP A 114 -17.37 10.84 -1.92
N VAL A 115 -17.28 9.78 -1.11
CA VAL A 115 -18.44 9.06 -0.56
C VAL A 115 -19.31 9.98 0.30
N LEU A 116 -18.72 10.74 1.22
CA LEU A 116 -19.47 11.68 2.08
C LEU A 116 -20.08 12.83 1.27
N THR A 117 -19.36 13.34 0.28
CA THR A 117 -19.85 14.42 -0.59
C THR A 117 -21.00 13.96 -1.47
N ALA A 118 -20.94 12.73 -2.00
CA ALA A 118 -22.04 12.13 -2.74
C ALA A 118 -23.27 11.96 -1.85
N ARG A 119 -23.08 11.45 -0.63
CA ARG A 119 -24.15 11.29 0.35
C ARG A 119 -24.79 12.62 0.76
N GLU A 120 -23.99 13.67 0.93
CA GLU A 120 -24.48 15.02 1.21
C GLU A 120 -25.45 15.52 0.13
N ARG A 121 -25.13 15.26 -1.14
CA ARG A 121 -25.97 15.65 -2.29
C ARG A 121 -27.25 14.84 -2.39
N GLU A 122 -27.21 13.55 -2.06
CA GLU A 122 -28.34 12.63 -2.19
C GLU A 122 -29.34 12.73 -1.04
N SER A 123 -28.84 12.83 0.19
CA SER A 123 -29.67 12.68 1.40
C SER A 123 -29.30 13.62 2.55
N GLY A 124 -28.25 14.42 2.38
CA GLY A 124 -27.66 15.23 3.44
C GLY A 124 -26.79 14.41 4.41
N LEU A 125 -25.97 15.11 5.21
CA LEU A 125 -25.11 14.50 6.23
C LEU A 125 -25.65 14.71 7.64
N ASN A 126 -25.51 13.69 8.48
CA ASN A 126 -25.75 13.85 9.91
C ASN A 126 -24.58 14.62 10.59
N PRO A 127 -24.73 15.09 11.84
CA PRO A 127 -23.68 15.86 12.51
C PRO A 127 -22.35 15.12 12.74
N ALA A 128 -22.34 13.78 12.78
CA ALA A 128 -21.11 13.01 12.88
C ALA A 128 -20.38 12.95 11.53
N GLU A 129 -21.12 12.68 10.45
CA GLU A 129 -20.58 12.65 9.08
C GLU A 129 -20.06 14.01 8.64
N ARG A 130 -20.73 15.10 9.03
CA ARG A 130 -20.27 16.47 8.76
C ARG A 130 -18.94 16.79 9.46
N ARG A 131 -18.77 16.30 10.70
CA ARG A 131 -17.50 16.42 11.43
C ARG A 131 -16.41 15.58 10.79
N GLN A 132 -16.72 14.33 10.43
CA GLN A 132 -15.80 13.44 9.73
C GLN A 132 -15.33 14.06 8.40
N LEU A 133 -16.23 14.65 7.61
CA LEU A 133 -15.86 15.33 6.36
C LEU A 133 -14.88 16.49 6.61
N ALA A 134 -15.14 17.32 7.62
CA ALA A 134 -14.25 18.42 7.99
C ALA A 134 -12.87 17.93 8.43
N GLU A 135 -12.82 16.86 9.23
CA GLU A 135 -11.56 16.22 9.67
C GLU A 135 -10.77 15.65 8.49
N LEU A 136 -11.44 14.96 7.56
CA LEU A 136 -10.81 14.40 6.36
C LEU A 136 -10.25 15.48 5.44
N LEU A 137 -10.95 16.62 5.28
CA LEU A 137 -10.47 17.76 4.49
C LEU A 137 -9.21 18.38 5.10
N LEU A 138 -9.20 18.58 6.42
CA LEU A 138 -8.01 19.06 7.15
C LEU A 138 -6.85 18.07 7.04
N HIS A 139 -7.11 16.78 7.16
CA HIS A 139 -6.10 15.74 7.05
C HIS A 139 -5.48 15.71 5.64
N LYS A 140 -6.31 15.75 4.59
CA LYS A 140 -5.84 15.86 3.19
C LYS A 140 -4.96 17.08 2.96
N GLN A 141 -5.28 18.22 3.59
CA GLN A 141 -4.44 19.41 3.50
C GLN A 141 -3.06 19.20 4.15
N LYS A 142 -3.00 18.57 5.32
CA LYS A 142 -1.73 18.26 6.01
C LYS A 142 -0.85 17.33 5.18
N LEU A 143 -1.43 16.30 4.56
CA LEU A 143 -0.69 15.38 3.69
C LEU A 143 -0.05 16.08 2.50
N ARG A 144 -0.75 17.02 1.88
CA ARG A 144 -0.19 17.81 0.77
C ARG A 144 0.99 18.67 1.19
N VAL A 145 0.95 19.23 2.41
CA VAL A 145 2.07 19.99 2.97
C VAL A 145 3.26 19.07 3.26
N ARG A 146 3.02 17.88 3.82
CA ARG A 146 4.06 16.86 4.08
C ARG A 146 4.78 16.43 2.80
N ALA A 147 4.04 16.14 1.74
CA ALA A 147 4.61 15.77 0.45
C ALA A 147 5.53 16.88 -0.11
N LYS A 148 5.09 18.15 -0.03
CA LYS A 148 5.89 19.29 -0.51
C LYS A 148 7.22 19.47 0.24
N VAL A 149 7.26 19.14 1.53
CA VAL A 149 8.49 19.20 2.34
C VAL A 149 9.43 18.04 2.02
N SER A 150 8.88 16.87 1.68
CA SER A 150 9.70 15.71 1.28
C SER A 150 10.38 15.91 -0.09
N ASP A 151 9.75 16.69 -0.97
CA ASP A 151 10.27 17.02 -2.31
C ASP A 151 11.27 18.20 -2.34
N SER A 152 11.52 18.89 -1.22
CA SER A 152 12.37 20.10 -1.13
C SER A 152 13.72 19.82 -0.48
#